data_AF-A0A139RNQ5-F1
#
_entry.id   AF-A0A139RNQ5-F1
#
_cell.length_a   1.000
_cell.length_b   1.000
_cell.length_c   1.000
_cell.angle_alpha   90.00
_cell.angle_beta   90.00
_cell.angle_gamma   90.00
#
_symmetry.space_group_name_H-M   'P 1'
#
loop_
_entity.id
_entity.type
_entity.pdbx_description
1 polymer ?
#
loop_
_entity_poly.entity_id
_entity_poly.type
_entity_poly.pdbx_seq_one_letter_code
_entity_poly.pdbx_strand_id
1 'polypeptide(L)'
;MDKASGVLYFFDVSGEYEATVELVTSRPVIGVISVDNYDDLEDATSDSDISHINSFVANFVSEFASKYAMFSRRVGMDRFYVFTDYTVLEELMNDKFPVIDAFREESKQRLLPLTLSMGFSYGDGNHEEIGKIALLNLNLAEVRGGDQVVVKENDETKNPVYFGGGTAASIKRTRTRTRAMMTAISDKIRSVDQVFVVGHKNLDMDALGSAVGMQLFASNIIENSYAVYDADHMPADIERAIQFLKKEDVTKLLSLTDAMKLVTNRSLLILVDHSKTALTLSKDFYDLFTQTIVIDHHRRDQDFPENAVITYIESGASSASELVTELIQFQNSKKNRLSRMQASVLMAGMMLDTKNFTSRVTSRTFDVASYLRTRGSDSIAIQEIAATDFEEYREVNELILQGRKLGSDILIAQAKDSTTYDTVVISKAADAMLAMSGIEASFVLAKNTQGFISISARSRSKINVQRIMEELGGGGHFNLAAAQIENMSLTEVGDKLTQLVLDELKEKEKEE
;
A
#
# COMPACT_ATOMS: atom_id res chain seq x y z
N MET A 1 -24.44 -17.99 56.04
CA MET A 1 -25.46 -17.98 57.11
C MET A 1 -26.31 -19.23 56.94
N ASP A 2 -26.30 -20.10 57.93
CA ASP A 2 -27.19 -21.25 57.95
C ASP A 2 -28.55 -20.81 58.49
N LYS A 3 -29.54 -20.75 57.60
CA LYS A 3 -30.88 -20.23 57.90
C LYS A 3 -31.69 -21.18 58.80
N ALA A 4 -31.36 -22.48 58.83
CA ALA A 4 -32.09 -23.46 59.63
C ALA A 4 -31.69 -23.43 61.11
N SER A 5 -30.42 -23.15 61.40
CA SER A 5 -29.87 -23.08 62.75
C SER A 5 -29.75 -21.66 63.31
N GLY A 6 -29.93 -20.62 62.47
CA GLY A 6 -29.84 -19.21 62.88
C GLY A 6 -28.40 -18.75 63.16
N VAL A 7 -27.40 -19.49 62.69
CA VAL A 7 -25.98 -19.22 62.97
C VAL A 7 -25.31 -18.49 61.79
N LEU A 8 -24.55 -17.45 62.14
CA LEU A 8 -23.63 -16.73 61.25
C LEU A 8 -22.20 -17.20 61.52
N TYR A 9 -21.55 -17.68 60.46
CA TYR A 9 -20.13 -18.02 60.47
C TYR A 9 -19.34 -16.86 59.86
N PHE A 10 -18.26 -16.47 60.53
CA PHE A 10 -17.25 -15.57 59.99
C PHE A 10 -16.00 -16.40 59.72
N PHE A 11 -15.54 -16.37 58.48
CA PHE A 11 -14.29 -17.01 58.06
C PHE A 11 -13.25 -15.93 57.84
N ASP A 12 -12.06 -16.10 58.42
CA ASP A 12 -10.93 -15.25 58.14
C ASP A 12 -10.36 -15.65 56.77
N VAL A 13 -10.62 -14.82 55.77
CA VAL A 13 -10.15 -15.00 54.39
C VAL A 13 -8.92 -14.15 54.10
N SER A 14 -8.29 -13.55 55.12
CA SER A 14 -7.16 -12.61 54.92
C SER A 14 -5.98 -13.29 54.21
N GLY A 15 -5.64 -14.53 54.58
CA GLY A 15 -4.58 -15.29 53.93
C GLY A 15 -4.91 -15.72 52.49
N GLU A 16 -6.18 -16.03 52.19
CA GLU A 16 -6.62 -16.34 50.82
C GLU A 16 -6.62 -15.08 49.95
N TYR A 17 -7.00 -13.93 50.53
CA TYR A 17 -6.94 -12.64 49.86
C TYR A 17 -5.49 -12.22 49.58
N GLU A 18 -4.60 -12.31 50.58
CA GLU A 18 -3.17 -12.04 50.40
C GLU A 18 -2.54 -12.95 49.35
N ALA A 19 -2.83 -14.26 49.39
CA ALA A 19 -2.32 -15.21 48.39
C ALA A 19 -2.88 -14.92 46.99
N THR A 20 -4.13 -14.50 46.87
CA THR A 20 -4.75 -14.15 45.58
C THR A 20 -4.15 -12.86 45.02
N VAL A 21 -3.93 -11.85 45.87
CA VAL A 21 -3.26 -10.60 45.48
C VAL A 21 -1.82 -10.87 45.05
N GLU A 22 -1.08 -11.67 45.84
CA GLU A 22 0.30 -12.07 45.53
C GLU A 22 0.38 -12.80 44.18
N LEU A 23 -0.51 -13.77 43.93
CA LEU A 23 -0.65 -14.47 42.64
C LEU A 23 -0.91 -13.55 41.45
N VAL A 24 -1.75 -12.52 41.62
CA VAL A 24 -2.06 -11.55 40.55
C VAL A 24 -0.89 -10.62 40.29
N THR A 25 -0.17 -10.20 41.33
CA THR A 25 0.98 -9.28 41.23
C THR A 25 2.25 -9.97 40.72
N SER A 26 2.45 -11.26 40.98
CA SER A 26 3.66 -12.01 40.59
C SER A 26 3.62 -12.58 39.18
N ARG A 27 2.61 -12.24 38.36
CA ARG A 27 2.46 -12.82 37.02
C ARG A 27 3.63 -12.39 36.14
N PRO A 28 4.30 -13.31 35.44
CA PRO A 28 5.45 -12.98 34.61
C PRO A 28 5.05 -12.08 33.43
N VAL A 29 5.90 -11.11 33.16
CA VAL A 29 5.78 -10.17 32.04
C VAL A 29 7.03 -10.27 31.17
N ILE A 30 6.82 -10.40 29.86
CA ILE A 30 7.88 -10.26 28.85
C ILE A 30 7.55 -9.05 27.98
N GLY A 31 8.51 -8.14 27.88
CA GLY A 31 8.50 -6.99 26.98
C GLY A 31 9.55 -7.13 25.90
N VAL A 32 9.24 -6.67 24.69
CA VAL A 32 10.19 -6.51 23.59
C VAL A 32 10.19 -5.05 23.18
N ILE A 33 11.35 -4.41 23.21
CA ILE A 33 11.58 -3.03 22.84
C ILE A 33 12.34 -3.01 21.50
N SER A 34 11.87 -2.17 20.59
CA SER A 34 12.44 -1.93 19.26
C SER A 34 12.71 -0.43 19.08
N VAL A 35 13.87 -0.09 18.55
CA VAL A 35 14.20 1.28 18.13
C VAL A 35 13.78 1.46 16.68
N ASP A 36 12.76 2.28 16.46
CA ASP A 36 12.25 2.55 15.13
C ASP A 36 13.24 3.43 14.34
N ASN A 37 13.26 3.26 13.02
CA ASN A 37 14.08 4.04 12.07
C ASN A 37 15.59 3.89 12.26
N TYR A 38 16.06 2.90 13.03
CA TYR A 38 17.50 2.66 13.22
C TYR A 38 18.20 2.29 11.90
N ASP A 39 17.58 1.42 11.08
CA ASP A 39 18.11 1.00 9.77
C ASP A 39 18.33 2.18 8.80
N ASP A 40 17.58 3.28 8.93
CA ASP A 40 17.72 4.46 8.05
C ASP A 40 19.00 5.26 8.37
N LEU A 41 19.65 5.01 9.53
CA LEU A 41 20.89 5.66 9.93
C LEU A 41 22.14 4.87 9.51
N GLU A 42 22.03 3.56 9.28
CA GLU A 42 23.19 2.72 8.91
C GLU A 42 23.78 3.12 7.55
N ASP A 43 22.95 3.59 6.61
CA ASP A 43 23.38 3.94 5.25
C ASP A 43 23.88 5.40 5.11
N ALA A 44 23.65 6.26 6.12
CA ALA A 44 23.82 7.72 6.01
C ALA A 44 24.84 8.33 6.99
N THR A 45 25.38 7.55 7.94
CA THR A 45 26.17 8.08 9.06
C THR A 45 27.54 7.41 9.18
N SER A 46 28.54 8.11 9.73
CA SER A 46 29.88 7.53 9.91
C SER A 46 29.88 6.44 11.00
N ASP A 47 30.83 5.50 10.94
CA ASP A 47 30.99 4.45 11.97
C ASP A 47 31.12 5.02 13.40
N SER A 48 31.71 6.22 13.53
CA SER A 48 31.84 6.92 14.81
C SER A 48 30.47 7.37 15.34
N ASP A 49 29.62 7.91 14.47
CA ASP A 49 28.28 8.37 14.85
C ASP A 49 27.38 7.19 15.22
N ILE A 50 27.48 6.08 14.48
CA ILE A 50 26.78 4.82 14.81
C ILE A 50 27.16 4.32 16.21
N SER A 51 28.44 4.43 16.59
CA SER A 51 28.89 4.05 17.94
C SER A 51 28.26 4.95 19.03
N HIS A 52 28.17 6.26 18.77
CA HIS A 52 27.52 7.21 19.68
C HIS A 52 26.02 6.96 19.81
N ILE A 53 25.32 6.70 18.70
CA ILE A 53 23.89 6.35 18.68
C ILE A 53 23.66 5.06 19.48
N ASN A 54 24.47 4.03 19.25
CA ASN A 54 24.39 2.76 19.97
C ASN A 54 24.59 2.91 21.48
N SER A 55 25.51 3.79 21.89
CA SER A 55 25.76 4.10 23.29
C SER A 55 24.58 4.84 23.91
N PHE A 56 24.01 5.81 23.21
CA PHE A 56 22.81 6.52 23.63
C PHE A 56 21.62 5.57 23.84
N VAL A 57 21.29 4.75 22.84
CA VAL A 57 20.17 3.80 22.90
C VAL A 57 20.36 2.80 24.06
N ALA A 58 21.55 2.22 24.18
CA ALA A 58 21.83 1.22 25.21
C ALA A 58 21.71 1.82 26.63
N ASN A 59 22.25 3.03 26.84
CA ASN A 59 22.17 3.71 28.12
C ASN A 59 20.73 4.07 28.46
N PHE A 60 19.97 4.60 27.50
CA PHE A 60 18.58 4.97 27.73
C PHE A 60 17.71 3.77 28.15
N VAL A 61 17.81 2.65 27.42
CA VAL A 61 17.05 1.43 27.76
C VAL A 61 17.52 0.84 29.10
N SER A 62 18.82 0.91 29.41
CA SER A 62 19.37 0.46 30.69
C SER A 62 18.88 1.31 31.86
N GLU A 63 18.81 2.63 31.71
CA GLU A 63 18.29 3.55 32.73
C GLU A 63 16.79 3.32 32.95
N PHE A 64 16.02 3.16 31.87
CA PHE A 64 14.62 2.78 31.93
C PHE A 64 14.42 1.47 32.70
N ALA A 65 15.16 0.41 32.35
CA ALA A 65 15.06 -0.88 33.03
C ALA A 65 15.45 -0.77 34.52
N SER A 66 16.53 -0.05 34.84
CA SER A 66 16.97 0.14 36.23
C SER A 66 15.97 0.93 37.07
N LYS A 67 15.28 1.92 36.48
CA LYS A 67 14.30 2.76 37.20
C LYS A 67 13.15 1.92 37.75
N TYR A 68 12.68 0.94 37.00
CA TYR A 68 11.55 0.08 37.35
C TYR A 68 11.98 -1.32 37.83
N ALA A 69 13.26 -1.49 38.20
CA ALA A 69 13.82 -2.78 38.66
C ALA A 69 13.60 -3.97 37.70
N MET A 70 13.58 -3.71 36.39
CA MET A 70 13.39 -4.73 35.36
C MET A 70 14.72 -5.34 34.91
N PHE A 71 14.70 -6.62 34.55
CA PHE A 71 15.85 -7.25 33.89
C PHE A 71 15.77 -7.00 32.38
N SER A 72 16.76 -6.29 31.81
CA SER A 72 16.85 -6.07 30.36
C SER A 72 18.03 -6.80 29.72
N ARG A 73 17.83 -7.34 28.52
CA ARG A 73 18.87 -7.95 27.70
C ARG A 73 18.81 -7.43 26.26
N ARG A 74 19.91 -6.87 25.79
CA ARG A 74 20.07 -6.51 24.37
C ARG A 74 20.31 -7.76 23.53
N VAL A 75 19.59 -7.89 22.41
CA VAL A 75 19.69 -9.04 21.49
C VAL A 75 20.11 -8.60 20.08
N GLY A 76 19.88 -7.34 19.72
CA GLY A 76 20.34 -6.74 18.46
C GLY A 76 20.78 -5.28 18.66
N MET A 77 21.10 -4.58 17.57
CA MET A 77 21.42 -3.15 17.65
C MET A 77 20.17 -2.31 18.00
N ASP A 78 19.01 -2.71 17.52
CA ASP A 78 17.73 -2.06 17.68
C ASP A 78 16.81 -2.74 18.72
N ARG A 79 17.18 -3.93 19.22
CA ARG A 79 16.26 -4.82 19.95
C ARG A 79 16.69 -5.20 21.35
N PHE A 80 15.76 -5.08 22.30
CA PHE A 80 15.93 -5.42 23.71
C PHE A 80 14.76 -6.25 24.21
N TYR A 81 15.04 -7.24 25.05
CA TYR A 81 14.04 -7.93 25.84
C TYR A 81 14.06 -7.41 27.27
N VAL A 82 12.88 -7.30 27.87
CA VAL A 82 12.68 -6.90 29.25
C VAL A 82 11.83 -7.95 29.96
N PHE A 83 12.23 -8.31 31.17
CA PHE A 83 11.56 -9.30 32.01
C PHE A 83 11.22 -8.65 33.35
N THR A 84 9.96 -8.74 33.74
CA THR A 84 9.43 -8.15 34.97
C THR A 84 8.15 -8.87 35.42
N ASP A 85 7.42 -8.31 36.38
CA ASP A 85 6.15 -8.80 36.89
C ASP A 85 5.01 -7.81 36.61
N TYR A 86 3.78 -8.27 36.85
CA TYR A 86 2.59 -7.52 36.51
C TYR A 86 2.45 -6.22 37.32
N THR A 87 3.01 -6.14 38.52
CA THR A 87 3.01 -4.92 39.35
C THR A 87 3.71 -3.77 38.62
N VAL A 88 4.89 -4.06 38.06
CA VAL A 88 5.67 -3.08 37.30
C VAL A 88 4.96 -2.72 36.00
N LEU A 89 4.38 -3.70 35.31
CA LEU A 89 3.61 -3.44 34.09
C LEU A 89 2.39 -2.57 34.35
N GLU A 90 1.66 -2.81 35.45
CA GLU A 90 0.51 -2.02 35.86
C GLU A 90 0.90 -0.57 36.17
N GLU A 91 2.03 -0.35 36.87
CA GLU A 91 2.59 1.00 37.08
C GLU A 91 2.87 1.71 35.75
N LEU A 92 3.55 1.02 34.82
CA LEU A 92 3.84 1.57 33.49
C LEU A 92 2.57 1.89 32.67
N MET A 93 1.54 1.04 32.77
CA MET A 93 0.25 1.25 32.12
C MET A 93 -0.50 2.45 32.73
N ASN A 94 -0.50 2.59 34.05
CA ASN A 94 -1.13 3.72 34.75
C ASN A 94 -0.50 5.06 34.37
N ASP A 95 0.84 5.07 34.27
CA ASP A 95 1.60 6.25 33.82
C ASP A 95 1.59 6.45 32.31
N LYS A 96 0.99 5.52 31.55
CA LYS A 96 0.90 5.51 30.08
C LYS A 96 2.26 5.50 29.38
N PHE A 97 3.24 4.78 29.93
CA PHE A 97 4.57 4.59 29.34
C PHE A 97 5.29 5.91 28.97
N PRO A 98 5.58 6.80 29.93
CA PRO A 98 6.23 8.09 29.65
C PRO A 98 7.62 7.96 29.03
N VAL A 99 8.22 6.77 29.10
CA VAL A 99 9.50 6.41 28.48
C VAL A 99 9.52 6.67 26.96
N ILE A 100 8.42 6.48 26.25
CA ILE A 100 8.39 6.66 24.78
C ILE A 100 8.54 8.14 24.41
N ASP A 101 7.88 9.04 25.15
CA ASP A 101 7.97 10.47 24.92
C ASP A 101 9.33 11.02 25.37
N ALA A 102 9.87 10.51 26.49
CA ALA A 102 11.21 10.86 26.96
C ALA A 102 12.30 10.48 25.93
N PHE A 103 12.22 9.27 25.35
CA PHE A 103 13.17 8.86 24.30
C PHE A 103 13.05 9.73 23.06
N ARG A 104 11.81 10.02 22.63
CA ARG A 104 11.56 10.85 21.45
C ARG A 104 12.15 12.25 21.61
N GLU A 105 11.98 12.87 22.78
CA GLU A 105 12.53 14.20 23.05
C GLU A 105 14.07 14.19 23.12
N GLU A 106 14.68 13.20 23.77
CA GLU A 106 16.16 13.07 23.76
C GLU A 106 16.71 12.79 22.35
N SER A 107 16.03 11.96 21.56
CA SER A 107 16.41 11.69 20.17
C SER A 107 16.33 12.95 19.31
N LYS A 108 15.27 13.75 19.44
CA LYS A 108 15.12 15.03 18.73
C LYS A 108 16.23 16.02 19.10
N GLN A 109 16.61 16.11 20.38
CA GLN A 109 17.71 16.98 20.83
C GLN A 109 19.04 16.58 20.19
N ARG A 110 19.21 15.30 19.85
CA ARG A 110 20.38 14.75 19.15
C ARG A 110 20.27 14.81 17.63
N LEU A 111 19.20 15.42 17.09
CA LEU A 111 18.89 15.46 15.65
C LEU A 111 18.73 14.07 15.02
N LEU A 112 18.33 13.08 15.82
CA LEU A 112 18.10 11.71 15.38
C LEU A 112 16.60 11.48 15.20
N PRO A 113 16.14 10.92 14.06
CA PRO A 113 14.73 10.61 13.81
C PRO A 113 14.30 9.25 14.42
N LEU A 114 14.80 8.90 15.61
CA LEU A 114 14.51 7.62 16.28
C LEU A 114 13.29 7.74 17.20
N THR A 115 12.50 6.67 17.26
CA THR A 115 11.42 6.47 18.24
C THR A 115 11.51 5.08 18.86
N LEU A 116 10.71 4.80 19.89
CA LEU A 116 10.63 3.48 20.52
C LEU A 116 9.25 2.86 20.33
N SER A 117 9.25 1.61 19.86
CA SER A 117 8.10 0.73 19.87
C SER A 117 8.28 -0.37 20.90
N MET A 118 7.21 -0.73 21.62
CA MET A 118 7.27 -1.80 22.62
C MET A 118 6.06 -2.74 22.53
N GLY A 119 6.30 -4.03 22.71
CA GLY A 119 5.28 -5.05 22.84
C GLY A 119 5.42 -5.79 24.16
N PHE A 120 4.40 -5.77 25.01
CA PHE A 120 4.37 -6.48 26.29
C PHE A 120 3.29 -7.55 26.29
N SER A 121 3.58 -8.67 26.95
CA SER A 121 2.61 -9.70 27.29
C SER A 121 2.80 -10.17 28.72
N TYR A 122 1.72 -10.61 29.35
CA TYR A 122 1.69 -11.12 30.71
C TYR A 122 0.67 -12.24 30.84
N GLY A 123 0.87 -13.19 31.76
CA GLY A 123 -0.03 -14.34 31.86
C GLY A 123 0.50 -15.43 32.79
N ASP A 124 -0.23 -16.54 32.88
CA ASP A 124 0.12 -17.63 33.78
C ASP A 124 0.77 -18.80 33.03
N GLY A 125 1.78 -19.43 33.63
CA GLY A 125 2.24 -20.80 33.31
C GLY A 125 2.95 -21.06 31.98
N ASN A 126 2.99 -20.11 31.02
CA ASN A 126 3.58 -20.34 29.69
C ASN A 126 4.44 -19.16 29.18
N HIS A 127 5.68 -19.08 29.67
CA HIS A 127 6.63 -18.02 29.29
C HIS A 127 6.96 -17.99 27.79
N GLU A 128 6.95 -19.14 27.12
CA GLU A 128 7.21 -19.19 25.67
C GLU A 128 6.10 -18.46 24.90
N GLU A 129 4.85 -18.70 25.27
CA GLU A 129 3.69 -18.07 24.65
C GLU A 129 3.58 -16.58 25.01
N ILE A 130 3.85 -16.23 26.27
CA ILE A 130 3.97 -14.82 26.69
C ILE A 130 5.00 -14.10 25.80
N GLY A 131 6.17 -14.69 25.57
CA GLY A 131 7.19 -14.14 24.69
C GLY A 131 6.74 -14.00 23.24
N LYS A 132 6.03 -14.99 22.69
CA LYS A 132 5.46 -14.94 21.33
C LYS A 132 4.43 -13.81 21.20
N ILE A 133 3.54 -13.67 22.18
CA ILE A 133 2.53 -12.60 22.17
C ILE A 133 3.18 -11.23 22.35
N ALA A 134 4.20 -11.10 23.18
CA ALA A 134 4.94 -9.85 23.33
C ALA A 134 5.57 -9.42 21.99
N LEU A 135 6.12 -10.36 21.22
CA LEU A 135 6.64 -10.10 19.88
C LEU A 135 5.53 -9.74 18.87
N LEU A 136 4.39 -10.42 18.91
CA LEU A 136 3.22 -10.06 18.09
C LEU A 136 2.72 -8.65 18.41
N ASN A 137 2.70 -8.27 19.69
CA ASN A 137 2.31 -6.94 20.14
C ASN A 137 3.30 -5.87 19.67
N LEU A 138 4.61 -6.16 19.66
CA LEU A 138 5.58 -5.27 19.07
C LEU A 138 5.31 -5.07 17.57
N ASN A 139 5.03 -6.14 16.83
CA ASN A 139 4.68 -6.03 15.42
C ASN A 139 3.41 -5.19 15.21
N LEU A 140 2.40 -5.32 16.09
CA LEU A 140 1.21 -4.47 16.07
C LEU A 140 1.56 -2.99 16.32
N ALA A 141 2.52 -2.71 17.20
CA ALA A 141 3.04 -1.35 17.42
C ALA A 141 3.72 -0.81 16.15
N GLU A 142 4.59 -1.58 15.52
CA GLU A 142 5.29 -1.13 14.31
C GLU A 142 4.30 -0.93 13.12
N VAL A 143 3.30 -1.80 12.98
CA VAL A 143 2.27 -1.73 11.92
C VAL A 143 1.39 -0.48 12.05
N ARG A 144 1.13 0.05 13.24
CA ARG A 144 0.36 1.31 13.38
C ARG A 144 1.24 2.56 13.42
N GLY A 145 2.49 2.47 12.95
CA GLY A 145 3.36 3.64 12.72
C GLY A 145 4.54 3.76 13.70
N GLY A 146 4.76 2.77 14.55
CA GLY A 146 5.79 2.80 15.59
C GLY A 146 5.45 3.75 16.75
N ASP A 147 6.46 4.11 17.54
CA ASP A 147 6.35 5.16 18.58
C ASP A 147 5.21 4.95 19.60
N GLN A 148 4.97 3.68 19.96
CA GLN A 148 3.87 3.28 20.82
C GLN A 148 4.14 1.95 21.53
N VAL A 149 3.32 1.68 22.54
CA VAL A 149 3.36 0.44 23.32
C VAL A 149 2.06 -0.33 23.14
N VAL A 150 2.17 -1.63 22.88
CA VAL A 150 1.03 -2.55 22.82
C VAL A 150 1.18 -3.58 23.94
N VAL A 151 0.14 -3.72 24.76
CA VAL A 151 0.09 -4.66 25.88
C VAL A 151 -1.09 -5.60 25.69
N LYS A 152 -0.88 -6.91 25.78
CA LYS A 152 -1.97 -7.89 25.76
C LYS A 152 -1.70 -9.01 26.77
N GLU A 153 -2.72 -9.40 27.52
CA GLU A 153 -2.67 -10.62 28.33
C GLU A 153 -2.53 -11.86 27.43
N ASN A 154 -1.83 -12.90 27.91
CA ASN A 154 -1.75 -14.22 27.29
C ASN A 154 -3.08 -14.98 27.45
N ASP A 155 -4.13 -14.41 26.86
CA ASP A 155 -5.49 -14.94 26.82
C ASP A 155 -6.09 -14.52 25.47
N GLU A 156 -6.56 -15.51 24.70
CA GLU A 156 -7.14 -15.29 23.37
C GLU A 156 -8.39 -14.40 23.41
N THR A 157 -9.12 -14.39 24.53
CA THR A 157 -10.35 -13.60 24.72
C THR A 157 -10.09 -12.12 25.00
N LYS A 158 -8.84 -11.75 25.28
CA LYS A 158 -8.45 -10.39 25.65
C LYS A 158 -7.96 -9.60 24.44
N ASN A 159 -8.36 -8.34 24.38
CA ASN A 159 -7.93 -7.41 23.35
C ASN A 159 -6.65 -6.66 23.76
N PRO A 160 -5.78 -6.29 22.82
CA PRO A 160 -4.61 -5.47 23.10
C PRO A 160 -5.00 -4.05 23.54
N VAL A 161 -4.22 -3.50 24.45
CA VAL A 161 -4.28 -2.11 24.92
C VAL A 161 -3.11 -1.33 24.34
N TYR A 162 -3.36 -0.08 23.95
CA TYR A 162 -2.40 0.78 23.25
C TYR A 162 -2.06 2.01 24.10
N PHE A 163 -0.78 2.37 24.14
CA PHE A 163 -0.28 3.58 24.80
C PHE A 163 0.65 4.34 23.85
N GLY A 164 0.59 5.68 23.85
CA GLY A 164 1.34 6.53 22.91
C GLY A 164 0.55 6.93 21.66
N GLY A 165 1.26 7.31 20.58
CA GLY A 165 0.67 7.77 19.32
C GLY A 165 0.24 9.25 19.28
N GLY A 166 0.73 10.07 20.21
CA GLY A 166 0.34 11.49 20.39
C GLY A 166 0.88 12.46 19.32
N THR A 167 1.73 12.00 18.43
CA THR A 167 2.07 12.74 17.22
C THR A 167 1.51 11.98 16.03
N ALA A 168 0.77 12.67 15.17
CA ALA A 168 0.74 12.35 13.76
C ALA A 168 2.17 12.53 13.23
N ALA A 169 3.09 11.67 13.66
CA ALA A 169 4.26 11.35 12.87
C ALA A 169 3.62 10.91 11.56
N SER A 170 3.74 11.77 10.54
CA SER A 170 3.42 11.43 9.17
C SER A 170 3.83 9.98 9.00
N ILE A 171 2.89 9.06 8.76
CA ILE A 171 3.15 7.62 8.61
C ILE A 171 4.21 7.56 7.51
N LYS A 172 5.47 7.53 7.92
CA LYS A 172 6.61 7.60 7.04
C LYS A 172 6.92 6.16 6.76
N ARG A 173 6.94 5.85 5.48
CA ARG A 173 7.31 4.55 4.97
C ARG A 173 8.74 4.23 5.43
N THR A 174 8.90 3.28 6.35
CA THR A 174 10.21 2.89 6.93
C THR A 174 10.59 1.48 6.53
N ARG A 175 11.89 1.17 6.53
CA ARG A 175 12.39 -0.18 6.19
C ARG A 175 11.94 -1.22 7.22
N THR A 176 11.89 -0.85 8.51
CA THR A 176 11.41 -1.68 9.61
C THR A 176 9.97 -2.13 9.37
N ARG A 177 9.08 -1.21 9.00
CA ARG A 177 7.67 -1.53 8.70
C ARG A 177 7.53 -2.50 7.53
N THR A 178 8.29 -2.30 6.46
CA THR A 178 8.29 -3.23 5.33
C THR A 178 8.80 -4.61 5.72
N ARG A 179 9.83 -4.70 6.58
CA ARG A 179 10.34 -5.97 7.12
C ARG A 179 9.28 -6.67 7.98
N ALA A 180 8.61 -5.95 8.89
CA ALA A 180 7.54 -6.49 9.71
C ALA A 180 6.37 -7.01 8.85
N MET A 181 5.96 -6.25 7.83
CA MET A 181 4.93 -6.68 6.88
C MET A 181 5.34 -7.90 6.07
N MET A 182 6.59 -7.96 5.61
CA MET A 182 7.14 -9.14 4.94
C MET A 182 7.03 -10.38 5.82
N THR A 183 7.39 -10.29 7.10
CA THR A 183 7.25 -11.40 8.06
C THR A 183 5.80 -11.79 8.27
N ALA A 184 4.91 -10.82 8.55
CA ALA A 184 3.49 -11.09 8.80
C ALA A 184 2.80 -11.75 7.59
N ILE A 185 3.06 -11.25 6.38
CA ILE A 185 2.53 -11.83 5.12
C ILE A 185 3.10 -13.24 4.94
N SER A 186 4.40 -13.44 5.21
CA SER A 186 5.03 -14.75 5.07
C SER A 186 4.41 -15.79 6.00
N ASP A 187 4.21 -15.44 7.27
CA ASP A 187 3.58 -16.31 8.27
C ASP A 187 2.13 -16.63 7.89
N LYS A 188 1.41 -15.63 7.37
CA LYS A 188 0.05 -15.87 6.88
C LYS A 188 0.03 -16.84 5.70
N ILE A 189 0.93 -16.71 4.74
CA ILE A 189 1.04 -17.64 3.59
C ILE A 189 1.36 -19.07 4.05
N ARG A 190 2.13 -19.27 5.13
CA ARG A 190 2.41 -20.62 5.68
C ARG A 190 1.18 -21.30 6.29
N SER A 191 0.15 -20.54 6.65
CA SER A 191 -1.06 -21.07 7.30
C SER A 191 -2.11 -21.64 6.32
N VAL A 192 -1.95 -21.38 5.03
CA VAL A 192 -2.92 -21.70 3.96
C VAL A 192 -2.41 -22.81 3.03
N ASP A 193 -3.28 -23.38 2.21
CA ASP A 193 -2.94 -24.45 1.24
C ASP A 193 -2.61 -23.91 -0.16
N GLN A 194 -3.11 -22.72 -0.50
CA GLN A 194 -2.85 -22.06 -1.78
C GLN A 194 -3.11 -20.55 -1.72
N VAL A 195 -2.45 -19.81 -2.62
CA VAL A 195 -2.50 -18.36 -2.71
C VAL A 195 -2.90 -17.93 -4.12
N PHE A 196 -3.88 -17.03 -4.22
CA PHE A 196 -4.28 -16.36 -5.45
C PHE A 196 -3.99 -14.88 -5.32
N VAL A 197 -3.33 -14.30 -6.32
CA VAL A 197 -3.02 -12.88 -6.37
C VAL A 197 -3.77 -12.24 -7.51
N VAL A 198 -4.50 -11.16 -7.22
CA VAL A 198 -5.34 -10.45 -8.21
C VAL A 198 -5.09 -8.96 -8.18
N GLY A 199 -5.01 -8.38 -9.37
CA GLY A 199 -5.13 -6.93 -9.58
C GLY A 199 -6.60 -6.49 -9.65
N HIS A 200 -6.82 -5.22 -9.96
CA HIS A 200 -8.17 -4.71 -10.25
C HIS A 200 -8.69 -5.17 -11.63
N LYS A 201 -10.00 -5.04 -11.85
CA LYS A 201 -10.70 -5.48 -13.07
C LYS A 201 -10.14 -4.88 -14.36
N ASN A 202 -9.83 -3.59 -14.36
CA ASN A 202 -9.24 -2.92 -15.52
C ASN A 202 -7.73 -3.06 -15.46
N LEU A 203 -7.22 -4.28 -15.60
CA LEU A 203 -5.84 -4.61 -15.31
C LEU A 203 -4.87 -3.70 -16.09
N ASP A 204 -3.94 -3.08 -15.38
CA ASP A 204 -2.85 -2.31 -15.95
C ASP A 204 -1.49 -2.92 -15.55
N MET A 205 -0.40 -2.25 -15.94
CA MET A 205 0.92 -2.82 -15.75
C MET A 205 1.37 -2.80 -14.28
N ASP A 206 0.84 -1.91 -13.43
CA ASP A 206 1.18 -1.92 -12.01
C ASP A 206 0.44 -3.03 -11.27
N ALA A 207 -0.85 -3.20 -11.55
CA ALA A 207 -1.64 -4.30 -11.03
C ALA A 207 -1.12 -5.66 -11.52
N LEU A 208 -0.75 -5.81 -12.80
CA LEU A 208 -0.14 -7.03 -13.32
C LEU A 208 1.25 -7.27 -12.73
N GLY A 209 2.11 -6.24 -12.71
CA GLY A 209 3.48 -6.33 -12.21
C GLY A 209 3.52 -6.72 -10.74
N SER A 210 2.75 -6.03 -9.90
CA SER A 210 2.59 -6.36 -8.50
C SER A 210 2.01 -7.77 -8.29
N ALA A 211 1.07 -8.23 -9.13
CA ALA A 211 0.51 -9.58 -9.03
C ALA A 211 1.57 -10.65 -9.34
N VAL A 212 2.35 -10.45 -10.40
CA VAL A 212 3.46 -11.33 -10.80
C VAL A 212 4.54 -11.37 -9.72
N GLY A 213 4.95 -10.21 -9.20
CA GLY A 213 5.95 -10.12 -8.13
C GLY A 213 5.48 -10.79 -6.84
N MET A 214 4.22 -10.59 -6.47
CA MET A 214 3.67 -11.15 -5.25
C MET A 214 3.39 -12.66 -5.38
N GLN A 215 3.08 -13.15 -6.58
CA GLN A 215 3.06 -14.58 -6.88
C GLN A 215 4.46 -15.19 -6.69
N LEU A 216 5.52 -14.54 -7.19
CA LEU A 216 6.90 -15.00 -6.94
C LEU A 216 7.20 -15.03 -5.44
N PHE A 217 6.86 -13.96 -4.71
CA PHE A 217 7.04 -13.88 -3.26
C PHE A 217 6.35 -15.06 -2.56
N ALA A 218 5.08 -15.34 -2.91
CA ALA A 218 4.34 -16.45 -2.35
C ALA A 218 4.95 -17.81 -2.73
N SER A 219 5.43 -17.96 -3.96
CA SER A 219 6.05 -19.20 -4.47
C SER A 219 7.31 -19.63 -3.71
N ASN A 220 8.00 -18.67 -3.08
CA ASN A 220 9.14 -18.94 -2.21
C ASN A 220 8.74 -19.60 -0.88
N ILE A 221 7.45 -19.57 -0.54
CA ILE A 221 6.89 -20.05 0.74
C ILE A 221 5.99 -21.25 0.51
N ILE A 222 5.11 -21.20 -0.50
CA ILE A 222 4.12 -22.22 -0.83
C ILE A 222 4.12 -22.55 -2.31
N GLU A 223 3.96 -23.82 -2.65
CA GLU A 223 4.03 -24.29 -4.04
C GLU A 223 2.83 -23.82 -4.89
N ASN A 224 1.63 -23.87 -4.33
CA ASN A 224 0.38 -23.50 -4.98
C ASN A 224 0.14 -22.00 -4.83
N SER A 225 0.81 -21.21 -5.66
CA SER A 225 0.62 -19.76 -5.75
C SER A 225 0.41 -19.34 -7.20
N TYR A 226 -0.57 -18.49 -7.45
CA TYR A 226 -1.01 -18.13 -8.79
C TYR A 226 -1.26 -16.62 -8.92
N ALA A 227 -0.85 -16.03 -10.03
CA ALA A 227 -1.28 -14.70 -10.46
C ALA A 227 -2.46 -14.89 -11.42
N VAL A 228 -3.61 -14.29 -11.09
CA VAL A 228 -4.86 -14.49 -11.84
C VAL A 228 -5.15 -13.26 -12.68
N TYR A 229 -5.59 -13.50 -13.91
CA TYR A 229 -5.98 -12.46 -14.86
C TYR A 229 -7.27 -12.85 -15.59
N ASP A 230 -7.99 -11.87 -16.12
CA ASP A 230 -9.12 -12.12 -17.00
C ASP A 230 -8.61 -12.28 -18.44
N ALA A 231 -8.83 -13.43 -19.05
CA ALA A 231 -8.36 -13.71 -20.41
C ALA A 231 -9.25 -13.07 -21.49
N ASP A 232 -10.47 -12.67 -21.15
CA ASP A 232 -11.44 -12.12 -22.09
C ASP A 232 -11.36 -10.58 -22.15
N HIS A 233 -10.77 -9.95 -21.13
CA HIS A 233 -10.68 -8.49 -21.00
C HIS A 233 -9.24 -8.06 -20.69
N MET A 234 -8.40 -7.95 -21.72
CA MET A 234 -7.02 -7.46 -21.59
C MET A 234 -6.73 -6.31 -22.57
N PRO A 235 -6.19 -5.19 -22.08
CA PRO A 235 -5.50 -4.23 -22.92
C PRO A 235 -4.32 -4.88 -23.68
N ALA A 236 -3.94 -4.29 -24.82
CA ALA A 236 -2.94 -4.89 -25.71
C ALA A 236 -1.54 -5.02 -25.08
N ASP A 237 -1.15 -4.10 -24.21
CA ASP A 237 0.10 -4.14 -23.44
C ASP A 237 0.09 -5.28 -22.41
N ILE A 238 -1.02 -5.47 -21.71
CA ILE A 238 -1.24 -6.59 -20.79
C ILE A 238 -1.20 -7.94 -21.51
N GLU A 239 -1.84 -8.04 -22.68
CA GLU A 239 -1.81 -9.25 -23.49
C GLU A 239 -0.36 -9.60 -23.87
N ARG A 240 0.41 -8.63 -24.37
CA ARG A 240 1.83 -8.83 -24.71
C ARG A 240 2.64 -9.26 -23.47
N ALA A 241 2.47 -8.58 -22.34
CA ALA A 241 3.17 -8.94 -21.10
C ALA A 241 2.89 -10.39 -20.68
N ILE A 242 1.62 -10.82 -20.72
CA ILE A 242 1.22 -12.20 -20.41
C ILE A 242 1.81 -13.19 -21.41
N GLN A 243 1.82 -12.88 -22.71
CA GLN A 243 2.45 -13.72 -23.73
C GLN A 243 3.95 -13.90 -23.47
N PHE A 244 4.67 -12.83 -23.14
CA PHE A 244 6.10 -12.89 -22.77
C PHE A 244 6.34 -13.73 -21.52
N LEU A 245 5.55 -13.52 -20.46
CA LEU A 245 5.65 -14.28 -19.21
C LEU A 245 5.38 -15.77 -19.42
N LYS A 246 4.37 -16.13 -20.23
CA LYS A 246 4.05 -17.52 -20.59
C LYS A 246 5.14 -18.16 -21.44
N LYS A 247 5.70 -17.42 -22.40
CA LYS A 247 6.77 -17.91 -23.27
C LYS A 247 8.04 -18.28 -22.50
N GLU A 248 8.37 -17.52 -21.45
CA GLU A 248 9.51 -17.82 -20.60
C GLU A 248 9.20 -18.83 -19.47
N ASP A 249 7.92 -19.17 -19.25
CA ASP A 249 7.44 -20.08 -18.20
C ASP A 249 7.97 -19.71 -16.79
N VAL A 250 8.02 -18.41 -16.50
CA VAL A 250 8.62 -17.88 -15.26
C VAL A 250 7.60 -17.60 -14.16
N THR A 251 6.31 -17.58 -14.49
CA THR A 251 5.23 -17.19 -13.56
C THR A 251 4.04 -18.13 -13.71
N LYS A 252 3.49 -18.63 -12.60
CA LYS A 252 2.26 -19.44 -12.60
C LYS A 252 1.04 -18.53 -12.81
N LEU A 253 0.73 -18.27 -14.08
CA LEU A 253 -0.44 -17.47 -14.50
C LEU A 253 -1.67 -18.38 -14.66
N LEU A 254 -2.81 -17.94 -14.14
CA LEU A 254 -4.10 -18.60 -14.33
C LEU A 254 -5.15 -17.64 -14.88
N SER A 255 -5.99 -18.13 -15.78
CA SER A 255 -7.21 -17.43 -16.14
C SER A 255 -8.16 -17.41 -14.93
N LEU A 256 -9.00 -16.38 -14.83
CA LEU A 256 -10.05 -16.29 -13.81
C LEU A 256 -10.91 -17.57 -13.76
N THR A 257 -11.34 -18.04 -14.93
CA THR A 257 -12.18 -19.24 -15.09
C THR A 257 -11.51 -20.50 -14.54
N ASP A 258 -10.19 -20.64 -14.68
CA ASP A 258 -9.46 -21.79 -14.15
C ASP A 258 -9.14 -21.63 -12.67
N ALA A 259 -8.83 -20.41 -12.22
CA ALA A 259 -8.60 -20.12 -10.81
C ALA A 259 -9.85 -20.44 -9.96
N MET A 260 -11.05 -20.10 -10.42
CA MET A 260 -12.31 -20.40 -9.73
C MET A 260 -12.48 -21.89 -9.40
N LYS A 261 -11.96 -22.79 -10.24
CA LYS A 261 -12.08 -24.25 -10.05
C LYS A 261 -11.14 -24.79 -8.98
N LEU A 262 -10.10 -24.04 -8.61
CA LEU A 262 -9.05 -24.47 -7.69
C LEU A 262 -9.29 -24.00 -6.26
N VAL A 263 -10.14 -22.97 -6.04
CA VAL A 263 -10.33 -22.37 -4.72
C VAL A 263 -10.85 -23.40 -3.70
N THR A 264 -10.24 -23.40 -2.50
CA THR A 264 -10.64 -24.20 -1.35
C THR A 264 -10.96 -23.26 -0.17
N ASN A 265 -11.58 -23.80 0.88
CA ASN A 265 -11.89 -23.04 2.09
C ASN A 265 -10.65 -22.56 2.86
N ARG A 266 -9.45 -23.05 2.51
CA ARG A 266 -8.17 -22.67 3.11
C ARG A 266 -7.34 -21.75 2.22
N SER A 267 -7.84 -21.37 1.03
CA SER A 267 -7.15 -20.47 0.12
C SER A 267 -7.01 -19.06 0.70
N LEU A 268 -5.91 -18.38 0.35
CA LEU A 268 -5.71 -16.96 0.61
C LEU A 268 -5.83 -16.16 -0.69
N LEU A 269 -6.53 -15.04 -0.64
CA LEU A 269 -6.56 -14.06 -1.72
C LEU A 269 -5.71 -12.83 -1.34
N ILE A 270 -4.83 -12.43 -2.25
CA ILE A 270 -4.02 -11.21 -2.10
C ILE A 270 -4.46 -10.22 -3.18
N LEU A 271 -5.04 -9.11 -2.74
CA LEU A 271 -5.40 -7.97 -3.59
C LEU A 271 -4.17 -7.07 -3.71
N VAL A 272 -3.75 -6.82 -4.93
CA VAL A 272 -2.66 -5.89 -5.24
C VAL A 272 -3.19 -4.73 -6.06
N ASP A 273 -2.68 -3.53 -5.77
CA ASP A 273 -3.01 -2.27 -6.46
C ASP A 273 -4.50 -1.86 -6.38
N HIS A 274 -5.25 -2.47 -5.48
CA HIS A 274 -6.60 -2.03 -5.14
C HIS A 274 -7.02 -2.50 -3.77
N SER A 275 -7.88 -1.69 -3.17
CA SER A 275 -8.51 -1.96 -1.88
C SER A 275 -10.03 -1.86 -1.91
N LYS A 276 -10.63 -1.50 -3.05
CA LYS A 276 -12.09 -1.41 -3.22
C LYS A 276 -12.65 -2.72 -3.75
N THR A 277 -13.66 -3.27 -3.10
CA THR A 277 -14.28 -4.52 -3.56
C THR A 277 -14.98 -4.35 -4.90
N ALA A 278 -15.50 -3.15 -5.19
CA ALA A 278 -16.12 -2.82 -6.48
C ALA A 278 -15.13 -2.81 -7.66
N LEU A 279 -13.83 -2.62 -7.40
CA LEU A 279 -12.78 -2.58 -8.42
C LEU A 279 -12.06 -3.93 -8.60
N THR A 280 -12.34 -4.92 -7.76
CA THR A 280 -11.64 -6.22 -7.83
C THR A 280 -11.92 -6.94 -9.15
N LEU A 281 -10.98 -7.80 -9.58
CA LEU A 281 -11.06 -8.53 -10.85
C LEU A 281 -12.42 -9.20 -11.08
N SER A 282 -12.95 -9.86 -10.04
CA SER A 282 -14.29 -10.44 -10.04
C SER A 282 -14.83 -10.51 -8.63
N LYS A 283 -16.03 -9.95 -8.42
CA LYS A 283 -16.72 -9.99 -7.13
C LYS A 283 -17.05 -11.43 -6.74
N ASP A 284 -17.53 -12.23 -7.70
CA ASP A 284 -17.82 -13.64 -7.49
C ASP A 284 -16.57 -14.42 -7.06
N PHE A 285 -15.41 -14.11 -7.63
CA PHE A 285 -14.15 -14.75 -7.21
C PHE A 285 -13.74 -14.30 -5.81
N TYR A 286 -13.81 -13.01 -5.51
CA TYR A 286 -13.53 -12.46 -4.18
C TYR A 286 -14.40 -13.10 -3.08
N ASP A 287 -15.69 -13.32 -3.36
CA ASP A 287 -16.65 -13.86 -2.40
C ASP A 287 -16.40 -15.35 -2.06
N LEU A 288 -15.53 -16.05 -2.80
CA LEU A 288 -15.08 -17.41 -2.45
C LEU A 288 -14.08 -17.45 -1.29
N PHE A 289 -13.52 -16.31 -0.89
CA PHE A 289 -12.44 -16.24 0.11
C PHE A 289 -12.93 -15.71 1.46
N THR A 290 -12.51 -16.37 2.53
CA THR A 290 -12.80 -15.95 3.91
C THR A 290 -11.70 -15.08 4.53
N GLN A 291 -10.54 -14.98 3.86
CA GLN A 291 -9.37 -14.25 4.35
C GLN A 291 -8.65 -13.59 3.17
N THR A 292 -8.36 -12.29 3.29
CA THR A 292 -7.67 -11.52 2.25
C THR A 292 -6.48 -10.73 2.80
N ILE A 293 -5.48 -10.50 1.97
CA ILE A 293 -4.41 -9.52 2.21
C ILE A 293 -4.58 -8.40 1.19
N VAL A 294 -4.42 -7.15 1.62
CA VAL A 294 -4.47 -5.98 0.73
C VAL A 294 -3.08 -5.34 0.69
N ILE A 295 -2.52 -5.17 -0.51
CA ILE A 295 -1.27 -4.43 -0.76
C ILE A 295 -1.58 -3.34 -1.78
N ASP A 296 -1.58 -2.09 -1.35
CA ASP A 296 -2.07 -0.98 -2.17
C ASP A 296 -1.30 0.32 -1.85
N HIS A 297 -1.22 1.22 -2.81
CA HIS A 297 -0.66 2.56 -2.64
C HIS A 297 -1.72 3.67 -2.76
N HIS A 298 -2.97 3.30 -2.98
CA HIS A 298 -4.09 4.23 -2.90
C HIS A 298 -4.50 4.49 -1.44
N ARG A 299 -5.15 5.64 -1.20
CA ARG A 299 -5.74 5.90 0.11
C ARG A 299 -6.93 4.96 0.31
N ARG A 300 -7.07 4.45 1.54
CA ARG A 300 -8.21 3.62 1.94
C ARG A 300 -9.52 4.40 1.77
N ASP A 301 -10.50 3.74 1.16
CA ASP A 301 -11.86 4.24 0.96
C ASP A 301 -12.84 3.58 1.94
N GLN A 302 -14.12 3.99 1.90
CA GLN A 302 -15.20 3.34 2.66
C GLN A 302 -15.49 1.94 2.12
N ASP A 303 -15.44 1.75 0.79
CA ASP A 303 -15.48 0.42 0.18
C ASP A 303 -14.13 -0.28 0.42
N PHE A 304 -14.15 -1.28 1.30
CA PHE A 304 -12.97 -2.03 1.73
C PHE A 304 -13.32 -3.48 2.11
N PRO A 305 -12.47 -4.48 1.80
CA PRO A 305 -12.68 -5.88 2.17
C PRO A 305 -12.83 -6.07 3.69
N GLU A 306 -14.00 -6.56 4.11
CA GLU A 306 -14.27 -6.87 5.53
C GLU A 306 -13.44 -8.05 6.04
N ASN A 307 -13.04 -8.95 5.14
CA ASN A 307 -12.25 -10.15 5.42
C ASN A 307 -10.73 -9.92 5.34
N ALA A 308 -10.27 -8.67 5.30
CA ALA A 308 -8.85 -8.32 5.26
C ALA A 308 -8.15 -8.64 6.59
N VAL A 309 -7.28 -9.64 6.58
CA VAL A 309 -6.49 -10.04 7.76
C VAL A 309 -5.17 -9.27 7.88
N ILE A 310 -4.63 -8.79 6.76
CA ILE A 310 -3.44 -7.95 6.71
C ILE A 310 -3.68 -6.83 5.69
N THR A 311 -3.30 -5.61 6.03
CA THR A 311 -3.41 -4.44 5.15
C THR A 311 -2.08 -3.71 5.12
N TYR A 312 -1.43 -3.72 3.96
CA TYR A 312 -0.21 -2.98 3.69
C TYR A 312 -0.49 -1.87 2.69
N ILE A 313 -0.92 -0.72 3.23
CA ILE A 313 -1.26 0.47 2.43
C ILE A 313 -0.26 1.57 2.69
N GLU A 314 0.41 2.01 1.63
CA GLU A 314 1.46 3.05 1.67
C GLU A 314 1.18 4.13 0.63
N SER A 315 0.35 5.12 0.99
CA SER A 315 -0.04 6.18 0.05
C SER A 315 1.08 7.10 -0.46
N GLY A 316 2.27 6.97 0.13
CA GLY A 316 3.48 7.66 -0.32
C GLY A 316 4.36 6.83 -1.26
N ALA A 317 4.02 5.58 -1.54
CA ALA A 317 4.73 4.77 -2.54
C ALA A 317 4.28 5.16 -3.95
N SER A 318 5.20 5.01 -4.91
CA SER A 318 4.92 5.38 -6.30
C SER A 318 3.86 4.47 -6.92
N SER A 319 3.91 3.17 -6.59
CA SER A 319 3.05 2.13 -7.15
C SER A 319 3.02 0.89 -6.25
N ALA A 320 2.08 -0.03 -6.45
CA ALA A 320 2.04 -1.32 -5.78
C ALA A 320 3.22 -2.23 -6.20
N SER A 321 3.70 -2.14 -7.44
CA SER A 321 4.92 -2.82 -7.89
C SER A 321 6.14 -2.38 -7.07
N GLU A 322 6.20 -1.11 -6.66
CA GLU A 322 7.25 -0.64 -5.76
C GLU A 322 7.18 -1.41 -4.44
N LEU A 323 6.01 -1.43 -3.78
CA LEU A 323 5.80 -2.10 -2.48
C LEU A 323 6.10 -3.59 -2.51
N VAL A 324 5.59 -4.30 -3.51
CA VAL A 324 5.84 -5.74 -3.69
C VAL A 324 7.32 -6.02 -3.90
N THR A 325 8.01 -5.19 -4.68
CA THR A 325 9.45 -5.36 -4.90
C THR A 325 10.24 -5.20 -3.61
N GLU A 326 9.84 -4.32 -2.71
CA GLU A 326 10.48 -4.22 -1.40
C GLU A 326 10.26 -5.47 -0.54
N LEU A 327 9.05 -6.00 -0.50
CA LEU A 327 8.77 -7.25 0.21
C LEU A 327 9.68 -8.39 -0.30
N ILE A 328 9.88 -8.47 -1.62
CA ILE A 328 10.80 -9.43 -2.25
C ILE A 328 12.25 -9.19 -1.81
N GLN A 329 12.70 -7.92 -1.72
CA GLN A 329 14.04 -7.59 -1.25
C GLN A 329 14.27 -8.06 0.19
N PHE A 330 13.33 -7.80 1.10
CA PHE A 330 13.44 -8.24 2.50
C PHE A 330 13.30 -9.76 2.66
N GLN A 331 12.50 -10.43 1.82
CA GLN A 331 12.42 -11.90 1.83
C GLN A 331 13.79 -12.53 1.52
N ASN A 332 14.59 -11.88 0.68
CA ASN A 332 15.96 -12.28 0.31
C ASN A 332 16.09 -13.79 0.01
N SER A 333 15.09 -14.36 -0.67
CA SER A 333 15.05 -15.79 -0.96
C SER A 333 16.26 -16.21 -1.81
N LYS A 334 16.91 -17.30 -1.39
CA LYS A 334 17.98 -17.94 -2.15
C LYS A 334 17.45 -18.99 -3.14
N LYS A 335 16.16 -19.35 -3.04
CA LYS A 335 15.54 -20.40 -3.86
C LYS A 335 15.13 -19.85 -5.22
N ASN A 336 14.12 -18.97 -5.25
CA ASN A 336 13.69 -18.29 -6.46
C ASN A 336 13.92 -16.79 -6.31
N ARG A 337 14.43 -16.18 -7.39
CA ARG A 337 14.63 -14.74 -7.52
C ARG A 337 13.87 -14.26 -8.76
N LEU A 338 13.64 -12.97 -8.86
CA LEU A 338 13.02 -12.36 -10.03
C LEU A 338 13.78 -12.75 -11.30
N SER A 339 13.05 -13.28 -12.28
CA SER A 339 13.55 -13.44 -13.64
C SER A 339 13.68 -12.08 -14.33
N ARG A 340 14.36 -12.07 -15.48
CA ARG A 340 14.45 -10.90 -16.38
C ARG A 340 13.05 -10.35 -16.68
N MET A 341 12.12 -11.20 -17.12
CA MET A 341 10.78 -10.76 -17.49
C MET A 341 9.94 -10.31 -16.29
N GLN A 342 10.00 -11.02 -15.16
CA GLN A 342 9.29 -10.58 -13.94
C GLN A 342 9.79 -9.22 -13.45
N ALA A 343 11.11 -9.00 -13.47
CA ALA A 343 11.69 -7.70 -13.13
C ALA A 343 11.30 -6.60 -14.13
N SER A 344 11.19 -6.94 -15.42
CA SER A 344 10.72 -6.02 -16.46
C SER A 344 9.26 -5.59 -16.27
N VAL A 345 8.35 -6.53 -15.96
CA VAL A 345 6.93 -6.21 -15.76
C VAL A 345 6.73 -5.37 -14.49
N LEU A 346 7.40 -5.69 -13.38
CA LEU A 346 7.41 -4.84 -12.18
C LEU A 346 7.93 -3.42 -12.46
N MET A 347 9.02 -3.31 -13.23
CA MET A 347 9.57 -2.01 -13.63
C MET A 347 8.59 -1.24 -14.54
N ALA A 348 7.93 -1.93 -15.47
CA ALA A 348 6.94 -1.34 -16.35
C ALA A 348 5.73 -0.78 -15.55
N GLY A 349 5.28 -1.49 -14.51
CA GLY A 349 4.27 -1.01 -13.57
C GLY A 349 4.69 0.27 -12.84
N MET A 350 5.90 0.28 -12.28
CA MET A 350 6.47 1.50 -11.66
C MET A 350 6.58 2.66 -12.66
N MET A 351 7.02 2.39 -13.89
CA MET A 351 7.16 3.40 -14.94
C MET A 351 5.80 3.96 -15.37
N LEU A 352 4.75 3.15 -15.41
CA LEU A 352 3.40 3.58 -15.75
C LEU A 352 2.87 4.61 -14.75
N ASP A 353 2.85 4.25 -13.47
CA ASP A 353 2.32 5.10 -12.39
C ASP A 353 3.10 6.38 -12.15
N THR A 354 4.42 6.29 -12.32
CA THR A 354 5.31 7.44 -12.18
C THR A 354 5.39 8.31 -13.42
N LYS A 355 4.69 7.96 -14.51
CA LYS A 355 4.83 8.60 -15.82
C LYS A 355 6.30 8.68 -16.25
N ASN A 356 6.98 7.55 -16.27
CA ASN A 356 8.42 7.41 -16.51
C ASN A 356 9.27 8.22 -15.53
N PHE A 357 9.01 8.06 -14.23
CA PHE A 357 9.73 8.72 -13.14
C PHE A 357 9.60 10.25 -13.08
N THR A 358 8.52 10.82 -13.62
CA THR A 358 8.28 12.27 -13.61
C THR A 358 7.27 12.72 -12.54
N SER A 359 6.53 11.77 -11.93
CA SER A 359 5.46 12.03 -10.98
C SER A 359 5.49 11.02 -9.84
N ARG A 360 5.17 11.46 -8.61
CA ARG A 360 5.09 10.61 -7.40
C ARG A 360 6.33 9.75 -7.13
N VAL A 361 7.51 10.28 -7.44
CA VAL A 361 8.79 9.58 -7.25
C VAL A 361 9.49 10.03 -5.98
N THR A 362 10.08 9.08 -5.27
CA THR A 362 10.97 9.33 -4.13
C THR A 362 12.35 8.70 -4.36
N SER A 363 13.34 8.97 -3.49
CA SER A 363 14.62 8.25 -3.54
C SER A 363 14.43 6.74 -3.50
N ARG A 364 13.50 6.28 -2.66
CA ARG A 364 13.14 4.87 -2.48
C ARG A 364 12.60 4.24 -3.76
N THR A 365 11.86 5.01 -4.57
CA THR A 365 11.39 4.56 -5.88
C THR A 365 12.58 4.25 -6.81
N PHE A 366 13.63 5.07 -6.78
CA PHE A 366 14.85 4.80 -7.54
C PHE A 366 15.68 3.66 -6.97
N ASP A 367 15.72 3.47 -5.65
CA ASP A 367 16.39 2.32 -5.03
C ASP A 367 15.74 1.00 -5.47
N VAL A 368 14.41 0.96 -5.50
CA VAL A 368 13.64 -0.19 -5.99
C VAL A 368 13.86 -0.40 -7.49
N ALA A 369 13.85 0.66 -8.30
CA ALA A 369 14.15 0.57 -9.72
C ALA A 369 15.58 0.05 -9.97
N SER A 370 16.55 0.53 -9.19
CA SER A 370 17.94 0.04 -9.21
C SER A 370 17.99 -1.46 -8.91
N TYR A 371 17.30 -1.92 -7.87
CA TYR A 371 17.19 -3.34 -7.55
C TYR A 371 16.60 -4.16 -8.70
N LEU A 372 15.49 -3.74 -9.30
CA LEU A 372 14.89 -4.42 -10.46
C LEU A 372 15.86 -4.49 -11.65
N ARG A 373 16.64 -3.43 -11.87
CA ARG A 373 17.69 -3.43 -12.89
C ARG A 373 18.80 -4.43 -12.58
N THR A 374 19.23 -4.57 -11.32
CA THR A 374 20.19 -5.63 -10.92
C THR A 374 19.62 -7.04 -11.08
N ARG A 375 18.30 -7.20 -11.06
CA ARG A 375 17.60 -8.46 -11.38
C ARG A 375 17.40 -8.70 -12.87
N GLY A 376 17.90 -7.81 -13.72
CA GLY A 376 17.88 -7.98 -15.16
C GLY A 376 16.64 -7.40 -15.83
N SER A 377 15.90 -6.49 -15.20
CA SER A 377 14.85 -5.72 -15.90
C SER A 377 15.42 -5.13 -17.20
N ASP A 378 14.75 -5.42 -18.31
CA ASP A 378 15.20 -5.12 -19.65
C ASP A 378 14.35 -4.03 -20.28
N SER A 379 15.02 -2.95 -20.68
CA SER A 379 14.39 -1.79 -21.29
C SER A 379 13.78 -2.11 -22.66
N ILE A 380 14.35 -3.07 -23.41
CA ILE A 380 13.81 -3.46 -24.71
C ILE A 380 12.48 -4.19 -24.51
N ALA A 381 12.43 -5.20 -23.62
CA ALA A 381 11.19 -5.88 -23.28
C ALA A 381 10.10 -4.92 -22.76
N ILE A 382 10.46 -3.97 -21.89
CA ILE A 382 9.52 -2.95 -21.39
C ILE A 382 8.96 -2.10 -22.55
N GLN A 383 9.82 -1.67 -23.48
CA GLN A 383 9.40 -0.90 -24.66
C GLN A 383 8.50 -1.72 -25.59
N GLU A 384 8.81 -2.99 -25.82
CA GLU A 384 7.98 -3.89 -26.63
C GLU A 384 6.60 -4.13 -26.00
N ILE A 385 6.55 -4.29 -24.67
CA ILE A 385 5.29 -4.42 -23.93
C ILE A 385 4.47 -3.12 -24.04
N ALA A 386 5.10 -1.96 -23.81
CA ALA A 386 4.43 -0.66 -23.81
C ALA A 386 4.17 -0.07 -25.21
N ALA A 387 4.58 -0.76 -26.27
CA ALA A 387 4.47 -0.26 -27.64
C ALA A 387 3.02 0.05 -28.03
N THR A 388 2.80 1.24 -28.57
CA THR A 388 1.50 1.61 -29.17
C THR A 388 1.42 1.03 -30.58
N ASP A 389 0.25 0.48 -30.93
CA ASP A 389 0.02 -0.03 -32.29
C ASP A 389 0.13 1.08 -33.33
N PHE A 390 0.56 0.74 -34.56
CA PHE A 390 0.77 1.74 -35.60
C PHE A 390 -0.53 2.44 -36.00
N GLU A 391 -1.65 1.73 -36.13
CA GLU A 391 -2.93 2.33 -36.51
C GLU A 391 -3.45 3.21 -35.38
N GLU A 392 -3.34 2.75 -34.13
CA GLU A 392 -3.68 3.58 -32.96
C GLU A 392 -2.85 4.86 -32.93
N TYR A 393 -1.54 4.75 -33.15
CA TYR A 393 -0.63 5.89 -33.21
C TYR A 393 -0.99 6.86 -34.35
N ARG A 394 -1.34 6.32 -35.52
CA ARG A 394 -1.80 7.11 -36.68
C ARG A 394 -3.07 7.89 -36.34
N GLU A 395 -4.06 7.23 -35.76
CA GLU A 395 -5.35 7.86 -35.40
C GLU A 395 -5.19 8.96 -34.34
N VAL A 396 -4.35 8.74 -33.33
CA VAL A 396 -3.99 9.77 -32.34
C VAL A 396 -3.41 11.01 -33.03
N ASN A 397 -2.46 10.81 -33.96
CA ASN A 397 -1.84 11.92 -34.69
C ASN A 397 -2.83 12.64 -35.63
N GLU A 398 -3.77 11.93 -36.23
CA GLU A 398 -4.82 12.55 -37.04
C GLU A 398 -5.68 13.50 -36.24
N LEU A 399 -6.06 13.13 -35.00
CA LEU A 399 -6.79 14.02 -34.09
C LEU A 399 -5.94 15.24 -33.71
N ILE A 400 -4.67 15.04 -33.37
CA ILE A 400 -3.74 16.14 -33.03
C ILE A 400 -3.63 17.15 -34.18
N LEU A 401 -3.56 16.68 -35.43
CA LEU A 401 -3.47 17.53 -36.63
C LEU A 401 -4.75 18.37 -36.88
N GLN A 402 -5.90 17.98 -36.32
CA GLN A 402 -7.12 18.80 -36.32
C GLN A 402 -7.15 19.84 -35.18
N GLY A 403 -6.12 19.88 -34.34
CA GLY A 403 -6.00 20.79 -33.22
C GLY A 403 -5.87 22.25 -33.64
N ARG A 404 -6.66 23.13 -33.02
CA ARG A 404 -6.53 24.58 -33.09
C ARG A 404 -6.26 25.16 -31.70
N LYS A 405 -5.53 26.27 -31.64
CA LYS A 405 -5.36 27.05 -30.41
C LYS A 405 -6.60 27.90 -30.14
N LEU A 406 -7.02 27.92 -28.88
CA LEU A 406 -7.95 28.89 -28.33
C LEU A 406 -7.17 29.73 -27.32
N GLY A 407 -6.93 31.01 -27.64
CA GLY A 407 -5.99 31.82 -26.86
C GLY A 407 -4.54 31.35 -27.01
N SER A 408 -3.74 31.47 -25.95
CA SER A 408 -2.30 31.15 -25.97
C SER A 408 -1.97 29.71 -25.58
N ASP A 409 -2.77 29.12 -24.70
CA ASP A 409 -2.42 27.94 -23.89
C ASP A 409 -3.51 26.85 -23.87
N ILE A 410 -4.59 26.98 -24.66
CA ILE A 410 -5.60 25.92 -24.82
C ILE A 410 -5.57 25.36 -26.23
N LEU A 411 -5.65 24.03 -26.34
CA LEU A 411 -5.85 23.34 -27.61
C LEU A 411 -7.21 22.64 -27.66
N ILE A 412 -7.91 22.78 -28.80
CA ILE A 412 -9.15 22.06 -29.09
C ILE A 412 -8.97 21.33 -30.42
N ALA A 413 -9.10 20.00 -30.42
CA ALA A 413 -9.10 19.18 -31.63
C ALA A 413 -10.50 18.62 -31.88
N GLN A 414 -11.01 18.84 -33.07
CA GLN A 414 -12.30 18.31 -33.52
C GLN A 414 -12.07 17.36 -34.69
N ALA A 415 -12.49 16.12 -34.54
CA ALA A 415 -12.40 15.14 -35.61
C ALA A 415 -13.25 15.52 -36.84
N LYS A 416 -13.03 14.84 -37.96
CA LYS A 416 -13.93 14.91 -39.10
C LYS A 416 -15.17 14.05 -38.84
N ASP A 417 -16.34 14.53 -39.27
CA ASP A 417 -17.62 13.84 -39.06
C ASP A 417 -17.70 12.46 -39.76
N SER A 418 -16.85 12.26 -40.78
CA SER A 418 -16.75 11.00 -41.54
C SER A 418 -15.99 9.88 -40.82
N THR A 419 -15.34 10.16 -39.70
CA THR A 419 -14.40 9.23 -39.05
C THR A 419 -14.78 9.01 -37.60
N THR A 420 -14.73 7.75 -37.17
CA THR A 420 -14.97 7.34 -35.78
C THR A 420 -13.69 6.86 -35.14
N TYR A 421 -13.55 7.08 -33.83
CA TYR A 421 -12.35 6.74 -33.07
C TYR A 421 -12.71 5.95 -31.81
N ASP A 422 -11.81 5.10 -31.33
CA ASP A 422 -11.97 4.53 -29.99
C ASP A 422 -11.83 5.62 -28.91
N THR A 423 -12.57 5.49 -27.81
CA THR A 423 -12.49 6.45 -26.69
C THR A 423 -11.08 6.56 -26.07
N VAL A 424 -10.29 5.48 -26.13
CA VAL A 424 -8.89 5.44 -25.71
C VAL A 424 -8.04 6.32 -26.63
N VAL A 425 -8.25 6.25 -27.94
CA VAL A 425 -7.56 7.08 -28.94
C VAL A 425 -7.84 8.57 -28.72
N ILE A 426 -9.12 8.92 -28.49
CA ILE A 426 -9.54 10.31 -28.19
C ILE A 426 -8.83 10.82 -26.92
N SER A 427 -8.74 9.97 -25.90
CA SER A 427 -8.07 10.30 -24.64
C SER A 427 -6.56 10.44 -24.78
N LYS A 428 -5.90 9.52 -25.51
CA LYS A 428 -4.46 9.60 -25.81
C LYS A 428 -4.11 10.86 -26.60
N ALA A 429 -4.96 11.29 -27.53
CA ALA A 429 -4.78 12.55 -28.25
C ALA A 429 -4.84 13.76 -27.31
N ALA A 430 -5.78 13.78 -26.35
CA ALA A 430 -5.86 14.86 -25.36
C ALA A 430 -4.59 14.89 -24.49
N ASP A 431 -4.16 13.74 -23.97
CA ASP A 431 -2.93 13.65 -23.15
C ASP A 431 -1.67 14.10 -23.93
N ALA A 432 -1.56 13.72 -25.20
CA ALA A 432 -0.46 14.14 -26.07
C ALA A 432 -0.46 15.65 -26.36
N MET A 433 -1.65 16.25 -26.54
CA MET A 433 -1.80 17.70 -26.73
C MET A 433 -1.43 18.47 -25.46
N LEU A 434 -1.81 17.99 -24.27
CA LEU A 434 -1.43 18.61 -22.99
C LEU A 434 0.08 18.57 -22.75
N ALA A 435 0.75 17.51 -23.21
CA ALA A 435 2.20 17.34 -23.05
C ALA A 435 3.02 18.39 -23.82
N MET A 436 2.43 19.09 -24.78
CA MET A 436 3.09 20.13 -25.56
C MET A 436 3.47 21.35 -24.70
N SER A 437 4.55 22.03 -25.09
CA SER A 437 5.06 23.20 -24.38
C SER A 437 4.06 24.36 -24.38
N GLY A 438 3.82 24.94 -23.21
CA GLY A 438 2.94 26.10 -23.03
C GLY A 438 1.44 25.79 -23.09
N ILE A 439 1.03 24.52 -23.06
CA ILE A 439 -0.38 24.13 -23.06
C ILE A 439 -0.86 23.86 -21.62
N GLU A 440 -1.91 24.55 -21.22
CA GLU A 440 -2.57 24.46 -19.91
C GLU A 440 -3.80 23.55 -19.93
N ALA A 441 -4.53 23.49 -21.04
CA ALA A 441 -5.64 22.55 -21.24
C ALA A 441 -5.75 22.07 -22.68
N SER A 442 -6.28 20.85 -22.83
CA SER A 442 -6.53 20.22 -24.13
C SER A 442 -7.89 19.55 -24.14
N PHE A 443 -8.63 19.74 -25.22
CA PHE A 443 -9.92 19.10 -25.46
C PHE A 443 -9.90 18.40 -26.81
N VAL A 444 -10.34 17.16 -26.85
CA VAL A 444 -10.49 16.39 -28.09
C VAL A 444 -11.91 15.89 -28.18
N LEU A 445 -12.61 16.22 -29.27
CA LEU A 445 -13.96 15.74 -29.54
C LEU A 445 -14.00 14.94 -30.85
N ALA A 446 -14.59 13.76 -30.79
CA ALA A 446 -14.76 12.89 -31.95
C ALA A 446 -15.99 11.99 -31.80
N LYS A 447 -16.50 11.49 -32.92
CA LYS A 447 -17.51 10.44 -32.89
C LYS A 447 -16.83 9.13 -32.48
N ASN A 448 -17.38 8.42 -31.50
CA ASN A 448 -16.84 7.15 -31.06
C ASN A 448 -17.41 5.98 -31.88
N THR A 449 -16.82 4.79 -31.72
CA THR A 449 -17.23 3.55 -32.40
C THR A 449 -18.66 3.10 -32.06
N GLN A 450 -19.26 3.62 -30.98
CA GLN A 450 -20.65 3.36 -30.57
C GLN A 450 -21.64 4.38 -31.14
N GLY A 451 -21.15 5.43 -31.81
CA GLY A 451 -21.97 6.45 -32.48
C GLY A 451 -22.20 7.73 -31.67
N PHE A 452 -21.70 7.82 -30.43
CA PHE A 452 -21.77 9.01 -29.59
C PHE A 452 -20.67 10.01 -29.91
N ILE A 453 -20.88 11.30 -29.63
CA ILE A 453 -19.79 12.27 -29.62
C ILE A 453 -19.12 12.21 -28.26
N SER A 454 -17.87 11.75 -28.23
CA SER A 454 -17.06 11.70 -27.02
C SER A 454 -16.12 12.90 -26.95
N ILE A 455 -16.03 13.52 -25.78
CA ILE A 455 -15.10 14.60 -25.48
C ILE A 455 -14.18 14.12 -24.37
N SER A 456 -12.87 14.21 -24.60
CA SER A 456 -11.86 13.99 -23.56
C SER A 456 -11.16 15.32 -23.26
N ALA A 457 -11.18 15.72 -21.99
CA ALA A 457 -10.63 16.98 -21.51
C ALA A 457 -9.50 16.73 -20.51
N ARG A 458 -8.42 17.51 -20.63
CA ARG A 458 -7.28 17.50 -19.70
C ARG A 458 -6.84 18.91 -19.37
N SER A 459 -6.38 19.13 -18.14
CA SER A 459 -5.69 20.36 -17.73
C SER A 459 -4.47 20.04 -16.87
N ARG A 460 -3.50 20.96 -16.82
CA ARG A 460 -2.37 20.84 -15.89
C ARG A 460 -2.79 21.18 -14.47
N SER A 461 -3.32 22.39 -14.24
CA SER A 461 -3.61 22.87 -12.89
C SER A 461 -4.53 24.09 -12.79
N LYS A 462 -4.73 24.83 -13.89
CA LYS A 462 -5.37 26.15 -13.85
C LYS A 462 -6.81 26.15 -14.32
N ILE A 463 -7.21 25.20 -15.16
CA ILE A 463 -8.53 25.18 -15.80
C ILE A 463 -9.30 23.99 -15.25
N ASN A 464 -10.47 24.25 -14.69
CA ASN A 464 -11.32 23.20 -14.14
C ASN A 464 -12.11 22.52 -15.25
N VAL A 465 -11.55 21.45 -15.82
CA VAL A 465 -12.21 20.73 -16.92
C VAL A 465 -13.43 19.93 -16.47
N GLN A 466 -13.57 19.65 -15.17
CA GLN A 466 -14.76 18.98 -14.63
C GLN A 466 -16.02 19.82 -14.84
N ARG A 467 -16.00 21.11 -14.46
CA ARG A 467 -17.17 22.00 -14.59
C ARG A 467 -17.62 22.10 -16.05
N ILE A 468 -16.67 22.26 -16.97
CA ILE A 468 -16.94 22.33 -18.41
C ILE A 468 -17.61 21.04 -18.92
N MET A 469 -17.13 19.87 -18.49
CA MET A 469 -17.71 18.59 -18.91
C MET A 469 -19.07 18.33 -18.27
N GLU A 470 -19.31 18.76 -17.02
CA GLU A 470 -20.61 18.63 -16.33
C GLU A 470 -21.71 19.41 -17.07
N GLU A 471 -21.42 20.59 -17.62
CA GLU A 471 -22.36 21.36 -18.45
C GLU A 471 -22.68 20.71 -19.82
N LEU A 472 -21.85 19.75 -20.22
CA LEU A 472 -22.07 18.90 -21.39
C LEU A 472 -22.68 17.53 -21.04
N GLY A 473 -23.11 17.34 -19.78
CA GLY A 473 -23.72 16.09 -19.30
C GLY A 473 -22.70 14.98 -18.98
N GLY A 474 -21.42 15.34 -18.88
CA GLY A 474 -20.33 14.46 -18.47
C GLY A 474 -19.92 14.64 -17.01
N GLY A 475 -18.63 14.43 -16.73
CA GLY A 475 -18.07 14.61 -15.40
C GLY A 475 -16.59 14.19 -15.33
N GLY A 476 -16.04 14.20 -14.11
CA GLY A 476 -14.66 13.78 -13.86
C GLY A 476 -14.03 14.51 -12.68
N HIS A 477 -12.77 14.88 -12.84
CA HIS A 477 -11.97 15.60 -11.87
C HIS A 477 -11.45 16.91 -12.46
N PHE A 478 -11.00 17.81 -11.58
CA PHE A 478 -10.49 19.15 -11.93
C PHE A 478 -9.58 19.18 -13.18
N ASN A 479 -8.68 18.20 -13.31
CA ASN A 479 -7.67 18.14 -14.37
C ASN A 479 -7.93 17.07 -15.44
N LEU A 480 -8.96 16.24 -15.29
CA LEU A 480 -9.27 15.13 -16.19
C LEU A 480 -10.76 14.85 -16.14
N ALA A 481 -11.45 15.08 -17.25
CA ALA A 481 -12.90 14.88 -17.35
C ALA A 481 -13.29 14.45 -18.76
N ALA A 482 -14.50 13.92 -18.90
CA ALA A 482 -15.04 13.49 -20.19
C ALA A 482 -16.55 13.67 -20.26
N ALA A 483 -17.08 13.75 -21.48
CA ALA A 483 -18.51 13.79 -21.75
C ALA A 483 -18.85 12.92 -22.98
N GLN A 484 -20.05 12.34 -22.98
CA GLN A 484 -20.61 11.64 -24.14
C GLN A 484 -21.97 12.25 -24.47
N ILE A 485 -22.15 12.64 -25.73
CA ILE A 485 -23.32 13.38 -26.18
C ILE A 485 -24.01 12.62 -27.31
N GLU A 486 -25.32 12.51 -27.18
CA GLU A 486 -26.24 11.97 -28.17
C GLU A 486 -26.99 13.09 -28.90
N ASN A 487 -27.49 12.78 -30.10
CA ASN A 487 -28.48 13.60 -30.81
C ASN A 487 -28.04 15.04 -31.15
N MET A 488 -26.75 15.30 -31.24
CA MET A 488 -26.18 16.57 -31.73
C MET A 488 -25.13 16.29 -32.80
N SER A 489 -24.87 17.27 -33.67
CA SER A 489 -23.76 17.20 -34.62
C SER A 489 -22.43 17.55 -33.95
N LEU A 490 -21.33 17.04 -34.52
CA LEU A 490 -19.99 17.29 -34.00
C LEU A 490 -19.65 18.79 -33.96
N THR A 491 -20.15 19.56 -34.94
CA THR A 491 -20.00 21.02 -35.01
C THR A 491 -20.74 21.73 -33.88
N GLU A 492 -22.01 21.39 -33.64
CA GLU A 492 -22.79 22.01 -32.55
C GLU A 492 -22.15 21.76 -31.19
N VAL A 493 -21.65 20.55 -30.97
CA VAL A 493 -20.92 20.20 -29.74
C VAL A 493 -19.61 20.96 -29.64
N GLY A 494 -18.85 21.08 -30.74
CA GLY A 494 -17.59 21.83 -30.78
C GLY A 494 -17.76 23.32 -30.50
N ASP A 495 -18.82 23.94 -31.03
CA ASP A 495 -19.16 25.34 -30.78
C ASP A 495 -19.58 25.55 -29.33
N LYS A 496 -20.45 24.67 -28.80
CA LYS A 496 -20.86 24.71 -27.40
C LYS A 496 -19.67 24.56 -26.45
N LEU A 497 -18.79 23.59 -26.71
CA LEU A 497 -17.55 23.39 -25.94
C LEU A 497 -16.68 24.65 -25.98
N THR A 498 -16.46 25.23 -27.16
CA THR A 498 -15.62 26.43 -27.31
C THR A 498 -16.18 27.59 -26.47
N GLN A 499 -17.51 27.76 -26.46
CA GLN A 499 -18.16 28.79 -25.67
C GLN A 499 -17.99 28.54 -24.16
N LEU A 500 -18.19 27.32 -23.69
CA LEU A 500 -18.01 26.96 -22.28
C LEU A 500 -16.57 27.20 -21.80
N VAL A 501 -15.58 26.84 -22.63
CA VAL A 501 -14.17 27.11 -22.32
C VAL A 501 -13.90 28.62 -22.21
N LEU A 502 -14.48 29.44 -23.10
CA LEU A 502 -14.33 30.89 -23.04
C LEU A 502 -14.99 31.50 -21.80
N ASP A 503 -16.11 30.95 -21.35
CA ASP A 503 -16.81 31.45 -20.17
C ASP A 503 -16.09 31.07 -18.87
N GLU A 504 -15.54 29.86 -18.77
CA GLU A 504 -14.66 29.46 -17.66
C GLU A 504 -13.41 30.36 -17.57
N LEU A 505 -12.82 30.73 -18.71
CA LEU A 505 -11.68 31.67 -18.73
C LEU A 505 -12.05 33.06 -18.18
N LYS A 506 -13.25 33.58 -18.50
CA LYS A 506 -13.71 34.88 -18.00
C LYS A 506 -14.08 34.86 -16.51
N GLU A 507 -14.62 33.75 -16.01
CA GLU A 507 -14.88 33.61 -14.57
C GLU A 507 -13.57 33.68 -13.80
N LYS A 508 -12.54 33.01 -14.30
CA LYS A 508 -11.23 33.01 -13.66
C LYS A 508 -10.55 34.38 -13.65
N GLU A 509 -10.61 35.15 -14.74
CA GLU A 509 -10.10 36.53 -14.80
C GLU A 509 -10.80 37.49 -13.82
N LYS A 510 -11.98 37.13 -13.29
CA LYS A 510 -12.68 37.92 -12.26
C LYS A 510 -12.36 37.50 -10.83
N GLU A 511 -11.84 36.28 -10.65
CA GLU A 511 -11.45 35.73 -9.35
C GLU A 511 -9.99 36.06 -8.98
N GLU A 512 -9.14 36.33 -9.98
CA GLU A 512 -7.80 36.92 -9.86
C GLU A 512 -7.85 38.46 -9.79
#